data_AF-A0AAW5C2K6-F1
#
_entry.id   AF-A0AAW5C2K6-F1
#
_cell.length_a   1.000
_cell.length_b   1.000
_cell.length_c   1.000
_cell.angle_alpha   90.00
_cell.angle_beta   90.00
_cell.angle_gamma   90.00
#
_symmetry.space_group_name_H-M   'P 1'
#
loop_
_entity.id
_entity.type
_entity.pdbx_description
1 polymer ?
#
loop_
_entity_poly.entity_id
_entity_poly.type
_entity_poly.pdbx_seq_one_letter_code
_entity_poly.pdbx_strand_id
1 'polypeptide(L)'
;MRNPNDVLSSLSKNAKNQSYQYERLYRNLYNPEFFLLAYQKIYANEGNITAGTDGKTIDGMGMERVNRLIESLKDHSYQPNPAKRQYIKKKNGKMRPLGIPSFDDKLVQEVTRMILESIYEPNFSNLSHGFRPKRSCHTALMHIQRNFTGVKWFVEGDIKGFFDNIDHQTMVGILRKRIKDEYFLGLIWKLLKAGYLEDWKFHNTYSGTPQGSVISPILSNIYLNEFDRYVEEYTEKFNKGKVREGNREYRKIMSRIGTLKHDRYSKENWEQFSDEEKANAKLHLKGLYGELYQYTRTDPMDEGYRRLVYVRYADDWLCGVIGSKSDAEAIKADFKEFLSQKLRLELSDEKTLITNAQDKARFLGYDICAYVDGGFIKDKNGRKVRARNSKIKLLVPHEKWQKKLTDYGALKIKIGENGKEIYHPVHRANLIRNDDIEILTQYNAEIRGLYNYYRLANNVSILNTFGYIMKKSMFKTFSAKYQLHVSGVRKKFGRKNFGVQYKTKAGVKIVYFYDKGFRKDRTNIGKGEVDLIPRLYGNTTRTSFAARLKACQCEWCGAENVELEIHHVKKLKDLQGKKTWEKRMIARKRKTMALCKACHTKLHAGKLD
;
A
#
# COMPACT_ATOMS: atom_id res chain seq x y z
N MET A 1 30.86 -3.10 19.95
CA MET A 1 29.44 -2.68 19.90
C MET A 1 28.63 -3.83 19.31
N ARG A 2 27.40 -4.07 19.80
CA ARG A 2 26.55 -5.18 19.31
C ARG A 2 26.02 -4.90 17.89
N ASN A 3 25.86 -5.94 17.09
CA ASN A 3 25.30 -5.83 15.74
C ASN A 3 23.87 -5.24 15.82
N PRO A 4 23.51 -4.22 15.02
CA PRO A 4 22.19 -3.60 15.02
C PRO A 4 21.04 -4.60 14.88
N ASN A 5 21.20 -5.64 14.06
CA ASN A 5 20.15 -6.65 13.86
C ASN A 5 19.88 -7.45 15.14
N ASP A 6 20.92 -7.77 15.90
CA ASP A 6 20.78 -8.50 17.16
C ASP A 6 20.11 -7.62 18.22
N VAL A 7 20.47 -6.33 18.27
CA VAL A 7 19.83 -5.34 19.15
C VAL A 7 18.34 -5.20 18.82
N LEU A 8 17.98 -5.03 17.54
CA LEU A 8 16.58 -4.95 17.11
C LEU A 8 15.81 -6.26 17.41
N SER A 9 16.46 -7.41 17.24
CA SER A 9 15.87 -8.71 17.60
C SER A 9 15.61 -8.84 19.11
N SER A 10 16.53 -8.33 19.95
CA SER A 10 16.37 -8.35 21.40
C SER A 10 15.25 -7.40 21.85
N LEU A 11 15.16 -6.22 21.25
CA LEU A 11 14.08 -5.27 21.51
C LEU A 11 12.71 -5.86 21.16
N SER A 12 12.60 -6.52 20.01
CA SER A 12 11.34 -7.16 19.58
C SER A 12 10.95 -8.39 20.40
N LYS A 13 11.91 -9.13 20.97
CA LYS A 13 11.62 -10.23 21.92
C LYS A 13 10.99 -9.68 23.20
N ASN A 14 11.60 -8.64 23.77
CA ASN A 14 11.10 -8.01 25.00
C ASN A 14 9.77 -7.27 24.78
N ALA A 15 9.47 -6.87 23.54
CA ALA A 15 8.25 -6.15 23.18
C ALA A 15 6.98 -6.94 23.43
N LYS A 16 7.06 -8.28 23.45
CA LYS A 16 5.92 -9.16 23.73
C LYS A 16 5.38 -8.98 25.14
N ASN A 17 6.21 -8.51 26.08
CA ASN A 17 5.79 -8.22 27.44
C ASN A 17 5.21 -6.80 27.49
N GLN A 18 3.89 -6.69 27.69
CA GLN A 18 3.21 -5.40 27.66
C GLN A 18 3.58 -4.46 28.81
N SER A 19 4.04 -5.00 29.95
CA SER A 19 4.49 -4.26 31.13
C SER A 19 5.96 -3.83 31.07
N TYR A 20 6.71 -4.28 30.05
CA TYR A 20 8.14 -3.99 29.96
C TYR A 20 8.37 -2.54 29.55
N GLN A 21 9.10 -1.80 30.39
CA GLN A 21 9.53 -0.44 30.10
C GLN A 21 10.96 -0.45 29.57
N TYR A 22 11.14 0.20 28.42
CA TYR A 22 12.46 0.31 27.80
C TYR A 22 13.23 1.48 28.41
N GLU A 23 14.41 1.17 28.93
CA GLU A 23 15.37 2.13 29.42
C GLU A 23 16.59 2.20 28.49
N ARG A 24 17.25 3.36 28.43
CA ARG A 24 18.54 3.58 27.72
C ARG A 24 18.50 3.31 26.21
N LEU A 25 17.36 3.55 25.54
CA LEU A 25 17.24 3.45 24.08
C LEU A 25 18.14 4.44 23.34
N TYR A 26 18.38 5.61 23.93
CA TYR A 26 19.22 6.66 23.34
C TYR A 26 20.66 6.16 23.06
N ARG A 27 21.18 5.23 23.85
CA ARG A 27 22.52 4.65 23.65
C ARG A 27 22.66 3.87 22.34
N ASN A 28 21.56 3.36 21.78
CA ASN A 28 21.60 2.66 20.50
C ASN A 28 21.90 3.61 19.33
N LEU A 29 21.60 4.90 19.49
CA LEU A 29 21.96 5.95 18.53
C LEU A 29 23.47 6.25 18.51
N TYR A 30 24.28 5.67 19.40
CA TYR A 30 25.74 5.86 19.37
C TYR A 30 26.45 4.87 18.43
N ASN A 31 25.74 3.87 17.94
CA ASN A 31 26.35 2.82 17.14
C ASN A 31 26.34 3.21 15.64
N PRO A 32 27.51 3.37 15.00
CA PRO A 32 27.61 3.78 13.60
C PRO A 32 26.98 2.78 12.62
N GLU A 33 26.90 1.50 12.98
CA GLU A 33 26.30 0.49 12.12
C GLU A 33 24.80 0.71 11.89
N PHE A 34 24.10 1.33 12.85
CA PHE A 34 22.68 1.70 12.68
C PHE A 34 22.51 2.76 11.57
N PHE A 35 23.39 3.77 11.53
CA PHE A 35 23.36 4.80 10.50
C PHE A 35 23.73 4.26 9.13
N LEU A 36 24.66 3.31 9.05
CA LEU A 36 25.00 2.62 7.80
C LEU A 36 23.82 1.81 7.26
N LEU A 37 23.06 1.13 8.12
CA LEU A 37 21.84 0.42 7.71
C LEU A 37 20.73 1.38 7.28
N ALA A 38 20.51 2.46 8.03
CA ALA A 38 19.55 3.52 7.68
C ALA A 38 19.89 4.12 6.30
N TYR A 39 21.18 4.39 6.08
CA TYR A 39 21.67 4.89 4.80
C TYR A 39 21.36 3.95 3.63
N GLN A 40 21.59 2.64 3.79
CA GLN A 40 21.30 1.65 2.75
C GLN A 40 19.81 1.62 2.37
N LYS A 41 18.90 1.82 3.33
CA LYS A 41 17.46 1.88 3.08
C LYS A 41 17.06 3.18 2.37
N ILE A 42 17.64 4.30 2.77
CA ILE A 42 17.36 5.63 2.21
C ILE A 42 17.93 5.76 0.78
N TYR A 43 19.09 5.16 0.51
CA TYR A 43 19.78 5.22 -0.78
C TYR A 43 18.90 4.84 -2.00
N ALA A 44 17.93 3.94 -1.82
CA ALA A 44 17.10 3.46 -2.93
C ALA A 44 16.10 4.50 -3.48
N ASN A 45 15.80 5.57 -2.72
CA ASN A 45 14.76 6.53 -3.10
C ASN A 45 15.31 7.66 -3.99
N GLU A 46 14.72 7.86 -5.18
CA GLU A 46 15.15 8.83 -6.19
C GLU A 46 15.08 10.30 -5.71
N GLY A 47 14.24 10.60 -4.71
CA GLY A 47 14.06 11.94 -4.15
C GLY A 47 15.16 12.41 -3.19
N ASN A 48 16.17 11.59 -2.87
CA ASN A 48 17.21 11.93 -1.89
C ASN A 48 18.40 12.72 -2.46
N ILE A 49 18.40 12.97 -3.76
CA ILE A 49 19.40 13.83 -4.41
C ILE A 49 18.95 15.30 -4.39
N THR A 50 17.70 15.57 -4.01
CA THR A 50 17.20 16.93 -3.78
C THR A 50 17.76 17.46 -2.45
N ALA A 51 18.46 18.59 -2.51
CA ALA A 51 19.01 19.24 -1.33
C ALA A 51 17.90 19.65 -0.35
N GLY A 52 18.14 19.43 0.95
CA GLY A 52 17.31 19.96 2.03
C GLY A 52 17.51 21.47 2.22
N THR A 53 17.09 22.00 3.36
CA THR A 53 17.38 23.39 3.76
C THR A 53 18.87 23.71 3.79
N ASP A 54 19.69 22.72 4.14
CA ASP A 54 21.13 22.90 4.38
C ASP A 54 21.97 22.90 3.09
N GLY A 55 21.33 22.79 1.90
CA GLY A 55 22.02 22.69 0.61
C GLY A 55 22.81 21.39 0.39
N LYS A 56 23.06 20.61 1.45
CA LYS A 56 23.76 19.32 1.41
C LYS A 56 22.87 18.23 0.78
N THR A 57 23.45 17.46 -0.13
CA THR A 57 22.81 16.30 -0.74
C THR A 57 23.31 15.00 -0.11
N ILE A 58 22.91 13.85 -0.66
CA ILE A 58 23.46 12.52 -0.34
C ILE A 58 24.94 12.39 -0.77
N ASP A 59 25.41 13.26 -1.67
CA ASP A 59 26.79 13.27 -2.13
C ASP A 59 27.74 13.79 -1.03
N GLY A 60 28.93 13.19 -0.91
CA GLY A 60 29.87 13.48 0.17
C GLY A 60 29.54 12.81 1.50
N MET A 61 28.74 11.73 1.49
CA MET A 61 28.53 10.93 2.71
C MET A 61 29.77 10.05 2.97
N GLY A 62 30.36 10.22 4.14
CA GLY A 62 31.47 9.42 4.67
C GLY A 62 31.32 9.17 6.17
N MET A 63 32.19 8.32 6.72
CA MET A 63 32.17 7.98 8.16
C MET A 63 32.39 9.19 9.06
N GLU A 64 33.15 10.21 8.63
CA GLU A 64 33.34 11.45 9.39
C GLU A 64 32.01 12.18 9.65
N ARG A 65 31.13 12.26 8.65
CA ARG A 65 29.84 12.93 8.79
C ARG A 65 28.93 12.16 9.75
N VAL A 66 28.96 10.83 9.68
CA VAL A 66 28.23 9.96 10.61
C VAL A 66 28.77 10.07 12.03
N ASN A 67 30.08 10.11 12.21
CA ASN A 67 30.71 10.24 13.52
C ASN A 67 30.42 11.59 14.16
N ARG A 68 30.51 12.70 13.41
CA ARG A 68 30.12 14.03 13.88
C ARG A 68 28.65 14.09 14.31
N LEU A 69 27.77 13.44 13.54
CA LEU A 69 26.36 13.33 13.92
C LEU A 69 26.20 12.53 15.24
N ILE A 70 26.93 11.42 15.39
CA ILE A 70 26.93 10.62 16.62
C ILE A 70 27.48 11.42 17.81
N GLU A 71 28.53 12.21 17.63
CA GLU A 71 29.07 13.10 18.66
C GLU A 71 28.04 14.15 19.09
N SER A 72 27.39 14.84 18.15
CA SER A 72 26.32 15.80 18.49
C SER A 72 25.13 15.15 19.20
N LEU A 73 24.86 13.86 18.93
CA LEU A 73 23.85 13.08 19.64
C LEU A 73 24.33 12.69 21.04
N LYS A 74 25.60 12.33 21.24
CA LYS A 74 26.18 12.03 22.55
C LYS A 74 26.17 13.24 23.47
N ASP A 75 26.51 14.42 22.94
CA ASP A 75 26.58 15.67 23.70
C ASP A 75 25.20 16.34 23.85
N HIS A 76 24.15 15.72 23.33
CA HIS A 76 22.76 16.21 23.34
C HIS A 76 22.52 17.57 22.66
N SER A 77 23.54 18.10 21.97
CA SER A 77 23.54 19.38 21.25
C SER A 77 22.77 19.32 19.92
N TYR A 78 22.47 18.12 19.42
CA TYR A 78 21.70 17.93 18.21
C TYR A 78 20.33 18.66 18.25
N GLN A 79 20.12 19.51 17.25
CA GLN A 79 18.86 20.17 16.93
C GLN A 79 18.51 19.88 15.48
N PRO A 80 17.28 19.43 15.19
CA PRO A 80 16.84 19.16 13.83
C PRO A 80 16.63 20.47 13.06
N ASN A 81 16.96 20.44 11.77
CA ASN A 81 16.76 21.60 10.91
C ASN A 81 15.29 21.71 10.48
N PRO A 82 14.78 22.93 10.23
CA PRO A 82 13.42 23.12 9.76
C PRO A 82 13.22 22.41 8.42
N ALA A 83 12.07 21.77 8.22
CA ALA A 83 11.77 21.10 6.97
C ALA A 83 11.47 22.12 5.86
N LYS A 84 12.03 21.94 4.66
CA LYS A 84 11.71 22.78 3.50
C LYS A 84 10.31 22.44 2.98
N ARG A 85 9.40 23.41 2.94
CA ARG A 85 8.03 23.19 2.46
C ARG A 85 7.99 23.21 0.94
N GLN A 86 7.48 22.13 0.34
CA GLN A 86 7.24 22.03 -1.10
C GLN A 86 5.80 21.57 -1.34
N TYR A 87 5.12 22.23 -2.26
CA TYR A 87 3.74 21.89 -2.60
C TYR A 87 3.65 20.88 -3.74
N ILE A 88 2.93 19.79 -3.49
CA ILE A 88 2.50 18.85 -4.53
C ILE A 88 1.00 19.01 -4.75
N LYS A 89 0.60 19.20 -6.01
CA LYS A 89 -0.81 19.23 -6.40
C LYS A 89 -1.46 17.87 -6.10
N LYS A 90 -2.49 17.84 -5.25
CA LYS A 90 -3.35 16.66 -5.12
C LYS A 90 -4.18 16.51 -6.40
N LYS A 91 -4.68 15.30 -6.63
CA LYS A 91 -5.58 14.99 -7.75
C LYS A 91 -6.88 15.81 -7.73
N ASN A 92 -7.26 16.37 -6.58
CA ASN A 92 -8.45 17.19 -6.41
C ASN A 92 -8.15 18.70 -6.54
N GLY A 93 -7.00 19.09 -7.10
CA GLY A 93 -6.58 20.49 -7.26
C GLY A 93 -6.01 21.14 -5.99
N LYS A 94 -6.41 20.68 -4.79
CA LYS A 94 -5.85 21.15 -3.50
C LYS A 94 -4.34 20.87 -3.41
N MET A 95 -3.57 21.79 -2.86
CA MET A 95 -2.13 21.61 -2.63
C MET A 95 -1.88 20.75 -1.38
N ARG A 96 -0.91 19.83 -1.44
CA ARG A 96 -0.38 19.10 -0.27
C ARG A 96 0.99 19.68 0.07
N PRO A 97 1.16 20.30 1.26
CA PRO A 97 2.48 20.68 1.72
C PRO A 97 3.27 19.40 2.06
N LEU A 98 4.49 19.30 1.56
CA LEU A 98 5.46 18.31 1.98
C LEU A 98 6.64 19.01 2.65
N GLY A 99 7.02 18.54 3.83
CA GLY A 99 8.27 18.91 4.47
C GLY A 99 9.37 17.98 3.99
N ILE A 100 10.38 18.53 3.31
CA ILE A 100 11.60 17.81 2.96
C ILE A 100 12.64 18.11 4.05
N PRO A 101 12.90 17.18 4.98
CA PRO A 101 13.93 17.35 5.99
C PRO A 101 15.34 17.24 5.41
N SER A 102 16.33 17.72 6.16
CA SER A 102 17.75 17.53 5.83
C SER A 102 18.11 16.05 5.76
N PHE A 103 19.19 15.72 5.03
CA PHE A 103 19.64 14.34 4.89
C PHE A 103 20.11 13.75 6.23
N ASP A 104 20.79 14.54 7.06
CA ASP A 104 21.25 14.10 8.38
C ASP A 104 20.05 13.81 9.30
N ASP A 105 19.03 14.67 9.27
CA ASP A 105 17.77 14.45 9.99
C ASP A 105 17.04 13.21 9.49
N LYS A 106 17.04 12.93 8.19
CA LYS A 106 16.48 11.67 7.64
C LYS A 106 17.20 10.44 8.17
N LEU A 107 18.53 10.50 8.35
CA LEU A 107 19.30 9.39 8.93
C LEU A 107 18.89 9.16 10.39
N VAL A 108 18.85 10.21 11.21
CA VAL A 108 18.40 10.12 12.62
C VAL A 108 16.96 9.60 12.70
N GLN A 109 16.06 10.11 11.85
CA GLN A 109 14.67 9.67 11.79
C GLN A 109 14.52 8.20 11.40
N GLU A 110 15.27 7.70 10.42
CA GLU A 110 15.21 6.28 10.02
C GLU A 110 15.76 5.37 11.12
N VAL A 111 16.86 5.74 11.80
CA VAL A 111 17.36 4.95 12.95
C VAL A 111 16.31 4.92 14.07
N THR A 112 15.74 6.08 14.41
CA THR A 112 14.68 6.20 15.42
C THR A 112 13.46 5.36 15.03
N ARG A 113 13.06 5.39 13.76
CA ARG A 113 11.98 4.57 13.21
C ARG A 113 12.27 3.08 13.37
N MET A 114 13.46 2.58 13.06
CA MET A 114 13.79 1.16 13.20
C MET A 114 13.68 0.68 14.66
N ILE A 115 14.10 1.52 15.60
CA ILE A 115 13.98 1.24 17.05
C ILE A 115 12.48 1.19 17.43
N LEU A 116 11.70 2.20 17.04
CA LEU A 116 10.26 2.24 17.33
C LEU A 116 9.49 1.09 16.68
N GLU A 117 9.78 0.74 15.42
CA GLU A 117 9.20 -0.41 14.73
C GLU A 117 9.47 -1.70 15.51
N SER A 118 10.68 -1.89 16.04
CA SER A 118 11.02 -3.10 16.79
C SER A 118 10.28 -3.21 18.13
N ILE A 119 9.93 -2.09 18.75
CA ILE A 119 9.22 -2.03 20.04
C ILE A 119 7.70 -2.19 19.86
N TYR A 120 7.12 -1.51 18.87
CA TYR A 120 5.67 -1.41 18.73
C TYR A 120 5.05 -2.41 17.75
N GLU A 121 5.78 -2.86 16.71
CA GLU A 121 5.23 -3.76 15.68
C GLU A 121 4.60 -5.05 16.23
N PRO A 122 5.19 -5.73 17.24
CA PRO A 122 4.59 -6.94 17.83
C PRO A 122 3.28 -6.69 18.57
N ASN A 123 3.03 -5.46 19.03
CA ASN A 123 1.89 -5.09 19.85
C ASN A 123 0.75 -4.45 19.06
N PHE A 124 0.98 -4.03 17.82
CA PHE A 124 -0.05 -3.42 17.00
C PHE A 124 -1.16 -4.42 16.65
N SER A 125 -2.40 -3.94 16.71
CA SER A 125 -3.57 -4.71 16.31
C SER A 125 -3.40 -5.34 14.93
N ASN A 126 -3.88 -6.57 14.76
CA ASN A 126 -3.87 -7.25 13.47
C ASN A 126 -4.80 -6.60 12.42
N LEU A 127 -5.73 -5.75 12.88
CA LEU A 127 -6.71 -5.03 12.07
C LEU A 127 -6.15 -3.74 11.46
N SER A 128 -4.97 -3.28 11.91
CA SER A 128 -4.26 -2.13 11.37
C SER A 128 -3.22 -2.56 10.33
N HIS A 129 -3.35 -2.05 9.10
CA HIS A 129 -2.51 -2.45 7.96
C HIS A 129 -1.66 -1.33 7.37
N GLY A 130 -1.96 -0.06 7.68
CA GLY A 130 -1.27 1.09 7.08
C GLY A 130 0.18 1.21 7.56
N PHE A 131 1.10 1.55 6.65
CA PHE A 131 2.52 1.84 6.94
C PHE A 131 3.29 0.79 7.75
N ARG A 132 2.85 -0.48 7.74
CA ARG A 132 3.50 -1.56 8.49
C ARG A 132 4.31 -2.49 7.59
N PRO A 133 5.45 -3.03 8.07
CA PRO A 133 6.23 -4.00 7.31
C PRO A 133 5.39 -5.25 7.01
N LYS A 134 5.49 -5.76 5.78
CA LYS A 134 4.75 -6.95 5.29
C LYS A 134 3.22 -6.82 5.28
N ARG A 135 2.66 -5.63 5.52
CA ARG A 135 1.23 -5.32 5.37
C ARG A 135 1.05 -4.38 4.17
N SER A 136 -0.08 -4.50 3.48
CA SER A 136 -0.42 -3.71 2.29
C SER A 136 -1.91 -3.44 2.18
N CYS A 137 -2.31 -2.55 1.26
CA CYS A 137 -3.73 -2.32 0.95
C CYS A 137 -4.47 -3.63 0.66
N HIS A 138 -3.81 -4.55 -0.04
CA HIS A 138 -4.36 -5.86 -0.36
C HIS A 138 -4.61 -6.73 0.88
N THR A 139 -3.76 -6.63 1.91
CA THR A 139 -3.98 -7.37 3.16
C THR A 139 -5.23 -6.89 3.90
N ALA A 140 -5.48 -5.58 3.94
CA ALA A 140 -6.70 -5.00 4.50
C ALA A 140 -7.94 -5.45 3.72
N LEU A 141 -7.90 -5.37 2.39
CA LEU A 141 -9.00 -5.78 1.52
C LEU A 141 -9.31 -7.28 1.60
N MET A 142 -8.29 -8.13 1.79
CA MET A 142 -8.48 -9.56 2.05
C MET A 142 -9.14 -9.81 3.40
N HIS A 143 -8.77 -9.04 4.44
CA HIS A 143 -9.43 -9.11 5.74
C HIS A 143 -10.91 -8.75 5.61
N ILE A 144 -11.23 -7.67 4.88
CA ILE A 144 -12.61 -7.29 4.59
C ILE A 144 -13.37 -8.42 3.87
N GLN A 145 -12.80 -9.01 2.81
CA GLN A 145 -13.45 -10.11 2.09
C GLN A 145 -13.74 -11.35 2.96
N ARG A 146 -12.95 -11.60 4.01
CA ARG A 146 -13.08 -12.78 4.88
C ARG A 146 -14.02 -12.52 6.06
N ASN A 147 -13.82 -11.40 6.75
CA ASN A 147 -14.39 -11.18 8.08
C ASN A 147 -15.71 -10.41 8.05
N PHE A 148 -15.94 -9.57 7.05
CA PHE A 148 -17.17 -8.75 6.97
C PHE A 148 -18.34 -9.51 6.32
N THR A 149 -18.36 -10.85 6.43
CA THR A 149 -19.46 -11.66 5.89
C THR A 149 -20.71 -11.43 6.73
N GLY A 150 -21.82 -11.03 6.10
CA GLY A 150 -23.09 -10.80 6.80
C GLY A 150 -23.29 -9.37 7.31
N VAL A 151 -22.38 -8.43 7.00
CA VAL A 151 -22.50 -7.00 7.31
C VAL A 151 -23.67 -6.35 6.59
N LYS A 152 -24.37 -5.46 7.30
CA LYS A 152 -25.57 -4.74 6.82
C LYS A 152 -25.32 -3.26 6.61
N TRP A 153 -24.47 -2.66 7.44
CA TRP A 153 -24.11 -1.26 7.36
C TRP A 153 -22.59 -1.12 7.38
N PHE A 154 -22.07 -0.25 6.52
CA PHE A 154 -20.69 0.19 6.58
C PHE A 154 -20.65 1.59 7.18
N VAL A 155 -19.78 1.79 8.16
CA VAL A 155 -19.42 3.10 8.68
C VAL A 155 -18.03 3.41 8.16
N GLU A 156 -17.96 4.36 7.22
CA GLU A 156 -16.71 4.89 6.70
C GLU A 156 -16.23 6.02 7.62
N GLY A 157 -14.93 6.07 7.91
CA GLY A 157 -14.35 7.15 8.68
C GLY A 157 -13.02 7.63 8.14
N ASP A 158 -12.90 8.96 8.06
CA ASP A 158 -11.71 9.70 7.66
C ASP A 158 -11.45 10.80 8.70
N ILE A 159 -10.19 10.94 9.09
CA ILE A 159 -9.76 11.93 10.08
C ILE A 159 -9.32 13.19 9.34
N LYS A 160 -9.89 14.35 9.71
CA LYS A 160 -9.63 15.61 9.05
C LYS A 160 -8.21 16.09 9.38
N GLY A 161 -7.38 16.22 8.34
CA GLY A 161 -6.03 16.80 8.49
C GLY A 161 -5.16 16.03 9.47
N PHE A 162 -5.26 14.69 9.49
CA PHE A 162 -4.67 13.85 10.55
C PHE A 162 -3.20 14.17 10.86
N PHE A 163 -2.34 14.33 9.85
CA PHE A 163 -0.93 14.63 10.08
C PHE A 163 -0.67 16.04 10.61
N ASP A 164 -1.56 17.00 10.39
CA ASP A 164 -1.41 18.40 10.78
C ASP A 164 -1.97 18.66 12.21
N ASN A 165 -2.90 17.82 12.66
CA ASN A 165 -3.65 17.99 13.92
C ASN A 165 -3.18 17.08 15.07
N ILE A 166 -2.01 16.45 14.95
CA ILE A 166 -1.49 15.58 16.01
C ILE A 166 -1.02 16.42 17.21
N ASP A 167 -1.62 16.18 18.37
CA ASP A 167 -1.20 16.80 19.63
C ASP A 167 0.11 16.16 20.14
N HIS A 168 1.15 16.99 20.29
CA HIS A 168 2.48 16.52 20.70
C HIS A 168 2.51 16.03 22.15
N GLN A 169 1.72 16.62 23.05
CA GLN A 169 1.68 16.24 24.46
C GLN A 169 1.05 14.85 24.62
N THR A 170 -0.09 14.62 23.96
CA THR A 170 -0.75 13.31 23.93
C THR A 170 0.17 12.25 23.31
N MET A 171 0.87 12.59 22.21
CA MET A 171 1.82 11.68 21.57
C MET A 171 2.97 11.26 22.50
N VAL A 172 3.62 12.21 23.17
CA VAL A 172 4.69 11.89 24.14
C VAL A 172 4.14 11.14 25.34
N GLY A 173 2.94 11.47 25.81
CA GLY A 173 2.26 10.73 26.88
C GLY A 173 2.05 9.25 26.53
N ILE A 174 1.63 8.95 25.30
CA ILE A 174 1.47 7.57 24.82
C ILE A 174 2.83 6.86 24.74
N LEU A 175 3.87 7.53 24.23
CA LEU A 175 5.22 6.96 24.16
C LEU A 175 5.80 6.67 25.56
N ARG A 176 5.56 7.56 26.53
CA ARG A 176 6.01 7.44 27.91
C ARG A 176 5.46 6.20 28.62
N LYS A 177 4.30 5.66 28.19
CA LYS A 177 3.75 4.40 28.73
C LYS A 177 4.70 3.21 28.58
N ARG A 178 5.55 3.21 27.53
CA ARG A 178 6.47 2.09 27.22
C ARG A 178 7.94 2.49 27.24
N ILE A 179 8.25 3.76 27.05
CA ILE A 179 9.63 4.26 26.99
C ILE A 179 9.85 5.19 28.18
N LYS A 180 10.76 4.81 29.07
CA LYS A 180 11.13 5.61 30.26
C LYS A 180 12.35 6.50 29.99
N ASP A 181 12.99 6.35 28.84
CA ASP A 181 14.16 7.14 28.43
C ASP A 181 13.75 8.56 27.99
N GLU A 182 13.86 9.53 28.90
CA GLU A 182 13.52 10.93 28.67
C GLU A 182 14.41 11.59 27.61
N TYR A 183 15.66 11.15 27.40
CA TYR A 183 16.51 11.70 26.34
C TYR A 183 16.01 11.29 24.95
N PHE A 184 15.54 10.04 24.83
CA PHE A 184 14.94 9.56 23.59
C PHE A 184 13.59 10.23 23.30
N LEU A 185 12.76 10.42 24.33
CA LEU A 185 11.51 11.20 24.20
C LEU A 185 11.80 12.66 23.84
N GLY A 186 12.82 13.27 24.45
CA GLY A 186 13.28 14.62 24.13
C GLY A 186 13.76 14.76 22.68
N LEU A 187 14.43 13.75 22.13
CA LEU A 187 14.79 13.73 20.70
C LEU A 187 13.55 13.70 19.79
N ILE A 188 12.57 12.85 20.10
CA ILE A 188 11.30 12.79 19.34
C ILE A 188 10.57 14.13 19.44
N TRP A 189 10.53 14.74 20.63
CA TRP A 189 9.94 16.05 20.84
C TRP A 189 10.63 17.14 20.01
N LYS A 190 11.98 17.15 19.97
CA LYS A 190 12.76 18.05 19.10
C LYS A 190 12.39 17.84 17.64
N LEU A 191 12.28 16.59 17.18
CA LEU A 191 11.91 16.25 15.79
C LEU A 191 10.48 16.67 15.43
N LEU A 192 9.54 16.63 16.38
CA LEU A 192 8.15 17.06 16.18
C LEU A 192 8.01 18.59 16.15
N LYS A 193 8.77 19.29 17.01
CA LYS A 193 8.82 20.75 17.05
C LYS A 193 9.72 21.37 15.98
N ALA A 194 10.46 20.56 15.23
CA ALA A 194 11.19 21.02 14.06
C ALA A 194 10.19 21.73 13.14
N GLY A 195 10.30 23.05 13.07
CA GLY A 195 9.43 23.91 12.28
C GLY A 195 9.54 23.61 10.79
N TYR A 196 8.93 24.45 9.98
CA TYR A 196 9.12 24.42 8.54
C TYR A 196 9.50 25.79 8.01
N LEU A 197 10.22 25.77 6.89
CA LEU A 197 10.60 26.98 6.17
C LEU A 197 9.76 27.08 4.89
N GLU A 198 9.05 28.20 4.75
CA GLU A 198 8.19 28.54 3.61
C GLU A 198 8.53 29.95 3.15
N ASP A 199 8.86 30.13 1.87
CA ASP A 199 9.26 31.41 1.28
C ASP A 199 10.29 32.20 2.12
N TRP A 200 11.31 31.50 2.62
CA TRP A 200 12.37 32.05 3.48
C TRP A 200 11.91 32.58 4.85
N LYS A 201 10.66 32.29 5.25
CA LYS A 201 10.13 32.54 6.59
C LYS A 201 10.05 31.24 7.38
N PHE A 202 10.52 31.30 8.62
CA PHE A 202 10.45 30.18 9.55
C PHE A 202 9.10 30.17 10.27
N HIS A 203 8.45 29.01 10.29
CA HIS A 203 7.20 28.77 10.98
C HIS A 203 7.35 27.66 12.02
N ASN A 204 6.89 27.91 13.24
CA ASN A 204 6.84 26.90 14.30
C ASN A 204 5.72 25.88 14.04
N THR A 205 6.02 24.61 14.28
CA THR A 205 5.02 23.53 14.26
C THR A 205 4.43 23.39 15.66
N TYR A 206 3.24 23.97 15.89
CA TYR A 206 2.52 23.87 17.17
C TYR A 206 1.72 22.57 17.32
N SER A 207 1.30 21.98 16.20
CA SER A 207 0.62 20.69 16.11
C SER A 207 1.00 19.99 14.82
N GLY A 208 0.89 18.66 14.80
CA GLY A 208 1.14 17.85 13.62
C GLY A 208 2.57 17.31 13.51
N THR A 209 2.79 16.46 12.51
CA THR A 209 4.11 15.93 12.14
C THR A 209 4.44 16.36 10.71
N PRO A 210 5.69 16.73 10.39
CA PRO A 210 6.06 17.14 9.05
C PRO A 210 5.71 16.06 8.01
N GLN A 211 4.77 16.36 7.11
CA GLN A 211 4.31 15.41 6.10
C GLN A 211 5.44 15.15 5.10
N GLY A 212 6.01 13.94 5.13
CA GLY A 212 7.23 13.59 4.36
C GLY A 212 8.43 13.20 5.22
N SER A 213 8.33 13.35 6.56
CA SER A 213 9.31 12.79 7.48
C SER A 213 9.25 11.25 7.48
N VAL A 214 10.39 10.61 7.74
CA VAL A 214 10.50 9.15 7.72
C VAL A 214 9.82 8.53 8.96
N ILE A 215 9.78 9.28 10.06
CA ILE A 215 9.25 8.82 11.35
C ILE A 215 7.74 9.05 11.51
N SER A 216 7.14 9.99 10.78
CA SER A 216 5.70 10.30 10.85
C SER A 216 4.80 9.05 10.76
N PRO A 217 4.99 8.10 9.82
CA PRO A 217 4.07 6.98 9.67
C PRO A 217 4.03 6.03 10.88
N ILE A 218 5.17 5.81 11.55
CA ILE A 218 5.21 4.96 12.75
C ILE A 218 4.58 5.68 13.94
N LEU A 219 4.84 6.97 14.11
CA LEU A 219 4.24 7.79 15.18
C LEU A 219 2.72 7.86 15.05
N SER A 220 2.22 8.06 13.82
CA SER A 220 0.81 8.00 13.49
C SER A 220 0.16 6.67 13.87
N ASN A 221 0.84 5.55 13.59
CA ASN A 221 0.34 4.23 13.96
C ASN A 221 0.33 4.00 15.47
N ILE A 222 1.34 4.48 16.19
CA ILE A 222 1.39 4.44 17.67
C ILE A 222 0.22 5.24 18.25
N TYR A 223 -0.03 6.43 17.71
CA TYR A 223 -1.12 7.30 18.15
C TYR A 223 -2.50 6.63 17.97
N LEU A 224 -2.76 6.12 16.76
CA LEU A 224 -4.02 5.47 16.42
C LEU A 224 -4.17 4.05 16.97
N ASN A 225 -3.11 3.46 17.55
CA ASN A 225 -3.23 2.17 18.22
C ASN A 225 -4.06 2.27 19.51
N GLU A 226 -4.10 3.43 20.17
CA GLU A 226 -5.00 3.65 21.30
C GLU A 226 -6.48 3.64 20.84
N PHE A 227 -6.75 4.13 19.63
CA PHE A 227 -8.07 3.99 19.01
C PHE A 227 -8.37 2.54 18.63
N ASP A 228 -7.42 1.81 18.04
CA ASP A 228 -7.63 0.39 17.70
C ASP A 228 -7.96 -0.45 18.95
N ARG A 229 -7.29 -0.20 20.08
CA ARG A 229 -7.56 -0.87 21.36
C ARG A 229 -8.96 -0.56 21.88
N TYR A 230 -9.38 0.70 21.82
CA TYR A 230 -10.74 1.09 22.18
C TYR A 230 -11.79 0.38 21.31
N VAL A 231 -11.55 0.27 20.00
CA VAL A 231 -12.46 -0.43 19.09
C VAL A 231 -12.51 -1.93 19.38
N GLU A 232 -11.38 -2.56 19.76
CA GLU A 232 -11.36 -3.97 20.18
C GLU A 232 -12.20 -4.19 21.45
N GLU A 233 -12.02 -3.37 22.49
CA GLU A 233 -12.83 -3.42 23.72
C GLU A 233 -14.33 -3.16 23.43
N TYR A 234 -14.62 -2.20 22.55
CA TYR A 234 -15.99 -1.90 22.13
C TYR A 234 -16.61 -3.08 21.37
N THR A 235 -15.83 -3.72 20.50
CA THR A 235 -16.27 -4.89 19.72
C THR A 235 -16.64 -6.05 20.64
N GLU A 236 -15.86 -6.32 21.69
CA GLU A 236 -16.17 -7.36 22.67
C GLU A 236 -17.49 -7.10 23.40
N LYS A 237 -17.75 -5.84 23.80
CA LYS A 237 -19.00 -5.42 24.46
C LYS A 237 -20.21 -5.47 23.52
N PHE A 238 -20.02 -5.10 22.26
CA PHE A 238 -21.09 -5.03 21.26
C PHE A 238 -21.50 -6.42 20.72
N ASN A 239 -20.57 -7.38 20.72
CA ASN A 239 -20.80 -8.70 20.15
C ASN A 239 -21.80 -9.53 21.00
N LYS A 240 -23.00 -9.77 20.46
CA LYS A 240 -24.06 -10.58 21.10
C LYS A 240 -24.44 -11.81 20.26
N GLY A 241 -24.80 -12.91 20.91
CA GLY A 241 -25.21 -14.17 20.27
C GLY A 241 -24.05 -15.00 19.71
N LYS A 242 -24.14 -16.34 19.75
CA LYS A 242 -23.11 -17.26 19.19
C LYS A 242 -23.40 -17.64 17.73
N VAL A 243 -24.66 -17.86 17.39
CA VAL A 243 -25.14 -18.28 16.06
C VAL A 243 -26.40 -17.49 15.74
N ARG A 244 -26.58 -17.11 14.47
CA ARG A 244 -27.83 -16.49 14.02
C ARG A 244 -28.99 -17.48 14.10
N GLU A 245 -30.16 -17.01 14.48
CA GLU A 245 -31.37 -17.82 14.46
C GLU A 245 -31.68 -18.28 13.03
N GLY A 246 -32.07 -19.55 12.92
CA GLY A 246 -32.50 -20.14 11.66
C GLY A 246 -33.89 -19.66 11.30
N ASN A 247 -34.10 -19.26 10.06
CA ASN A 247 -35.42 -18.82 9.60
C ASN A 247 -36.43 -19.97 9.75
N ARG A 248 -37.57 -19.69 10.36
CA ARG A 248 -38.62 -20.67 10.68
C ARG A 248 -39.21 -21.31 9.42
N GLU A 249 -39.48 -20.51 8.39
CA GLU A 249 -40.05 -20.98 7.12
C GLU A 249 -39.08 -21.85 6.33
N TYR A 250 -37.80 -21.46 6.29
CA TYR A 250 -36.76 -22.29 5.68
C TYR A 250 -36.67 -23.67 6.37
N ARG A 251 -36.73 -23.71 7.71
CA ARG A 251 -36.66 -24.95 8.48
C ARG A 251 -37.87 -25.84 8.22
N LYS A 252 -39.09 -25.28 8.18
CA LYS A 252 -40.33 -26.02 7.87
C LYS A 252 -40.26 -26.70 6.49
N ILE A 253 -39.89 -25.96 5.45
CA ILE A 253 -39.79 -26.51 4.08
C ILE A 253 -38.70 -27.58 4.01
N MET A 254 -37.56 -27.36 4.68
CA MET A 254 -36.47 -28.34 4.71
C MET A 254 -36.89 -29.64 5.43
N SER A 255 -37.61 -29.54 6.56
CA SER A 255 -38.18 -30.69 7.26
C SER A 255 -39.18 -31.43 6.38
N ARG A 256 -40.08 -30.72 5.68
CA ARG A 256 -41.04 -31.31 4.74
C ARG A 256 -40.36 -32.09 3.61
N ILE A 257 -39.27 -31.55 3.05
CA ILE A 257 -38.45 -32.26 2.05
C ILE A 257 -37.79 -33.50 2.66
N GLY A 258 -37.31 -33.41 3.91
CA GLY A 258 -36.73 -34.53 4.66
C GLY A 258 -37.74 -35.67 4.85
N THR A 259 -38.92 -35.36 5.37
CA THR A 259 -40.02 -36.32 5.56
C THR A 259 -40.44 -36.97 4.25
N LEU A 260 -40.64 -36.19 3.19
CA LEU A 260 -41.01 -36.73 1.87
C LEU A 260 -39.96 -37.68 1.28
N LYS A 261 -38.67 -37.45 1.56
CA LYS A 261 -37.60 -38.36 1.14
C LYS A 261 -37.53 -39.63 1.98
N HIS A 262 -37.91 -39.56 3.25
CA HIS A 262 -37.86 -40.70 4.16
C HIS A 262 -39.08 -41.61 3.99
N ASP A 263 -40.27 -41.05 3.78
CA ASP A 263 -41.51 -41.83 3.62
C ASP A 263 -41.76 -42.16 2.16
N ARG A 264 -42.13 -41.14 1.37
CA ARG A 264 -42.74 -41.33 0.04
C ARG A 264 -41.71 -41.62 -1.06
N TYR A 265 -40.49 -41.10 -0.92
CA TYR A 265 -39.39 -41.30 -1.89
C TYR A 265 -38.19 -42.02 -1.25
N SER A 266 -38.46 -42.93 -0.31
CA SER A 266 -37.44 -43.84 0.23
C SER A 266 -36.81 -44.67 -0.87
N LYS A 267 -35.59 -45.19 -0.65
CA LYS A 267 -34.88 -46.02 -1.64
C LYS A 267 -35.71 -47.22 -2.12
N GLU A 268 -36.41 -47.88 -1.19
CA GLU A 268 -37.24 -49.06 -1.46
C GLU A 268 -38.43 -48.71 -2.36
N ASN A 269 -39.15 -47.64 -2.05
CA ASN A 269 -40.27 -47.15 -2.87
C ASN A 269 -39.79 -46.56 -4.20
N TRP A 270 -38.56 -46.02 -4.24
CA TRP A 270 -37.98 -45.42 -5.44
C TRP A 270 -37.64 -46.44 -6.52
N GLU A 271 -37.27 -47.66 -6.14
CA GLU A 271 -37.02 -48.77 -7.08
C GLU A 271 -38.32 -49.30 -7.69
N GLN A 272 -39.44 -49.24 -6.94
CA GLN A 272 -40.76 -49.71 -7.37
C GLN A 272 -41.54 -48.71 -8.26
N PHE A 273 -41.16 -47.43 -8.31
CA PHE A 273 -41.87 -46.43 -9.11
C PHE A 273 -41.65 -46.57 -10.63
N SER A 274 -42.72 -46.32 -11.40
CA SER A 274 -42.70 -46.12 -12.85
C SER A 274 -41.85 -44.89 -13.23
N ASP A 275 -41.36 -44.83 -14.47
CA ASP A 275 -40.57 -43.69 -14.97
C ASP A 275 -41.34 -42.37 -14.93
N GLU A 276 -42.67 -42.40 -15.11
CA GLU A 276 -43.56 -41.24 -14.99
C GLU A 276 -43.70 -40.76 -13.54
N GLU A 277 -43.77 -41.69 -12.58
CA GLU A 277 -43.86 -41.38 -11.16
C GLU A 277 -42.53 -40.83 -10.63
N LYS A 278 -41.41 -41.36 -11.12
CA LYS A 278 -40.06 -40.81 -10.88
C LYS A 278 -39.93 -39.39 -11.46
N ALA A 279 -40.53 -39.10 -12.61
CA ALA A 279 -40.54 -37.77 -13.20
C ALA A 279 -41.40 -36.79 -12.38
N ASN A 280 -42.60 -37.19 -11.97
CA ASN A 280 -43.49 -36.39 -11.12
C ASN A 280 -42.90 -36.12 -9.72
N ALA A 281 -42.24 -37.12 -9.13
CA ALA A 281 -41.50 -36.97 -7.88
C ALA A 281 -40.37 -35.95 -7.99
N LYS A 282 -39.60 -36.00 -9.09
CA LYS A 282 -38.55 -35.01 -9.38
C LYS A 282 -39.13 -33.61 -9.57
N LEU A 283 -40.28 -33.49 -10.24
CA LEU A 283 -40.96 -32.21 -10.46
C LEU A 283 -41.47 -31.60 -9.15
N HIS A 284 -42.10 -32.42 -8.30
CA HIS A 284 -42.60 -32.02 -6.99
C HIS A 284 -41.47 -31.58 -6.06
N LEU A 285 -40.37 -32.36 -5.98
CA LEU A 285 -39.17 -31.95 -5.24
C LEU A 285 -38.57 -30.66 -5.81
N LYS A 286 -38.53 -30.50 -7.14
CA LYS A 286 -38.03 -29.29 -7.79
C LYS A 286 -38.87 -28.05 -7.44
N GLY A 287 -40.18 -28.19 -7.33
CA GLY A 287 -41.11 -27.15 -6.85
C GLY A 287 -40.79 -26.74 -5.41
N LEU A 288 -40.70 -27.71 -4.49
CA LEU A 288 -40.37 -27.46 -3.08
C LEU A 288 -38.97 -26.85 -2.90
N TYR A 289 -37.97 -27.27 -3.69
CA TYR A 289 -36.67 -26.60 -3.70
C TYR A 289 -36.79 -25.17 -4.25
N GLY A 290 -37.66 -24.92 -5.23
CA GLY A 290 -37.98 -23.58 -5.74
C GLY A 290 -38.52 -22.64 -4.66
N GLU A 291 -39.46 -23.12 -3.84
CA GLU A 291 -39.99 -22.40 -2.67
C GLU A 291 -38.93 -22.20 -1.59
N LEU A 292 -38.16 -23.25 -1.25
CA LEU A 292 -37.05 -23.17 -0.30
C LEU A 292 -36.04 -22.08 -0.69
N TYR A 293 -35.81 -21.92 -2.00
CA TYR A 293 -34.88 -20.94 -2.52
C TYR A 293 -35.38 -19.50 -2.40
N GLN A 294 -36.66 -19.22 -2.14
CA GLN A 294 -37.14 -17.86 -1.89
C GLN A 294 -36.72 -17.36 -0.50
N TYR A 295 -36.57 -18.27 0.46
CA TYR A 295 -36.22 -17.94 1.84
C TYR A 295 -34.72 -18.08 2.12
N THR A 296 -34.18 -17.26 3.02
CA THR A 296 -32.80 -17.40 3.49
C THR A 296 -32.71 -18.41 4.64
N ARG A 297 -31.61 -19.18 4.70
CA ARG A 297 -31.41 -20.20 5.75
C ARG A 297 -31.38 -19.66 7.18
N THR A 298 -30.91 -18.43 7.34
CA THR A 298 -30.79 -17.73 8.62
C THR A 298 -31.56 -16.42 8.53
N ASP A 299 -32.09 -15.93 9.65
CA ASP A 299 -32.74 -14.64 9.65
C ASP A 299 -31.72 -13.51 9.43
N PRO A 300 -31.94 -12.64 8.42
CA PRO A 300 -30.99 -11.57 8.14
C PRO A 300 -31.05 -10.39 9.13
N MET A 301 -32.13 -10.29 9.92
CA MET A 301 -32.41 -9.25 10.92
C MET A 301 -32.67 -9.88 12.30
N ASP A 302 -31.82 -10.82 12.70
CA ASP A 302 -31.85 -11.38 14.04
C ASP A 302 -31.33 -10.33 15.05
N GLU A 303 -32.21 -9.82 15.92
CA GLU A 303 -31.86 -8.85 16.96
C GLU A 303 -30.92 -9.41 18.04
N GLY A 304 -30.90 -10.74 18.20
CA GLY A 304 -30.07 -11.49 19.14
C GLY A 304 -28.64 -11.73 18.67
N TYR A 305 -28.33 -11.46 17.39
CA TYR A 305 -26.99 -11.61 16.83
C TYR A 305 -26.41 -10.28 16.33
N ARG A 306 -25.49 -9.72 17.12
CA ARG A 306 -24.77 -8.48 16.78
C ARG A 306 -23.29 -8.73 16.67
N ARG A 307 -22.66 -8.16 15.63
CA ARG A 307 -21.21 -8.19 15.43
C ARG A 307 -20.71 -6.87 14.89
N LEU A 308 -19.57 -6.44 15.42
CA LEU A 308 -18.78 -5.34 14.88
C LEU A 308 -17.52 -5.91 14.23
N VAL A 309 -17.20 -5.47 13.01
CA VAL A 309 -15.95 -5.84 12.34
C VAL A 309 -15.24 -4.57 11.90
N TYR A 310 -13.96 -4.47 12.21
CA TYR A 310 -13.18 -3.25 12.00
C TYR A 310 -11.90 -3.52 11.19
N VAL A 311 -11.54 -2.60 10.30
CA VAL A 311 -10.27 -2.57 9.57
C VAL A 311 -9.80 -1.13 9.43
N ARG A 312 -8.51 -0.91 9.67
CA ARG A 312 -7.85 0.40 9.49
C ARG A 312 -6.69 0.32 8.52
N TYR A 313 -6.57 1.35 7.70
CA TYR A 313 -5.43 1.62 6.85
C TYR A 313 -5.00 3.08 7.00
N ALA A 314 -3.98 3.31 7.84
CA ALA A 314 -3.52 4.64 8.22
C ALA A 314 -4.64 5.46 8.91
N ASP A 315 -5.06 6.56 8.30
CA ASP A 315 -6.15 7.45 8.72
C ASP A 315 -7.53 6.95 8.25
N ASP A 316 -7.59 6.25 7.12
CA ASP A 316 -8.82 5.64 6.60
C ASP A 316 -9.19 4.40 7.41
N TRP A 317 -10.42 4.33 7.92
CA TRP A 317 -10.96 3.13 8.56
C TRP A 317 -12.36 2.78 8.05
N LEU A 318 -12.67 1.50 8.10
CA LEU A 318 -13.95 0.95 7.70
C LEU A 318 -14.47 0.02 8.79
N CYS A 319 -15.68 0.30 9.27
CA CYS A 319 -16.38 -0.53 10.23
C CYS A 319 -17.60 -1.17 9.57
N GLY A 320 -17.79 -2.47 9.79
CA GLY A 320 -18.93 -3.24 9.32
C GLY A 320 -19.81 -3.63 10.50
N VAL A 321 -21.06 -3.19 10.48
CA VAL A 321 -22.05 -3.47 11.53
C VAL A 321 -23.02 -4.54 11.04
N ILE A 322 -23.14 -5.60 11.83
CA ILE A 322 -24.22 -6.58 11.74
C ILE A 322 -25.24 -6.18 12.81
N GLY A 323 -26.20 -5.35 12.44
CA GLY A 323 -27.17 -4.76 13.36
C GLY A 323 -28.08 -3.75 12.64
N SER A 324 -28.80 -2.96 13.44
CA SER A 324 -29.70 -1.92 12.96
C SER A 324 -28.94 -0.66 12.49
N LYS A 325 -29.65 0.27 11.84
CA LYS A 325 -29.06 1.56 11.45
C LYS A 325 -28.73 2.43 12.66
N SER A 326 -29.57 2.41 13.70
CA SER A 326 -29.34 3.17 14.93
C SER A 326 -28.09 2.69 15.66
N ASP A 327 -27.80 1.38 15.65
CA ASP A 327 -26.53 0.86 16.17
C ASP A 327 -25.31 1.49 15.44
N ALA A 328 -25.38 1.62 14.11
CA ALA A 328 -24.31 2.22 13.32
C ALA A 328 -24.13 3.73 13.60
N GLU A 329 -25.23 4.45 13.85
CA GLU A 329 -25.21 5.87 14.24
C GLU A 329 -24.62 6.06 15.64
N ALA A 330 -24.97 5.19 16.61
CA ALA A 330 -24.40 5.19 17.95
C ALA A 330 -22.88 4.93 17.92
N ILE A 331 -22.44 3.90 17.19
CA ILE A 331 -21.02 3.58 17.02
C ILE A 331 -20.24 4.78 16.46
N LYS A 332 -20.82 5.48 15.48
CA LYS A 332 -20.21 6.69 14.91
C LYS A 332 -20.06 7.80 15.95
N ALA A 333 -21.08 8.01 16.79
CA ALA A 333 -21.04 9.02 17.85
C ALA A 333 -20.00 8.68 18.92
N ASP A 334 -19.96 7.44 19.39
CA ASP A 334 -19.01 6.96 20.40
C ASP A 334 -17.56 7.09 19.92
N PHE A 335 -17.32 6.78 18.63
CA PHE A 335 -15.98 6.93 18.03
C PHE A 335 -15.59 8.41 17.88
N LYS A 336 -16.55 9.29 17.56
CA LYS A 336 -16.33 10.75 17.50
C LYS A 336 -15.97 11.33 18.87
N GLU A 337 -16.69 10.91 19.91
CA GLU A 337 -16.43 11.34 21.27
C GLU A 337 -15.04 10.88 21.74
N PHE A 338 -14.69 9.61 21.52
CA PHE A 338 -13.38 9.10 21.90
C PHE A 338 -12.23 9.82 21.19
N LEU A 339 -12.35 10.03 19.87
CA LEU A 339 -11.31 10.71 19.08
C LEU A 339 -11.13 12.17 19.50
N SER A 340 -12.21 12.88 19.83
CA SER A 340 -12.15 14.28 20.27
C SER A 340 -11.64 14.42 21.70
N GLN A 341 -12.14 13.64 22.66
CA GLN A 341 -11.77 13.77 24.07
C GLN A 341 -10.38 13.21 24.38
N LYS A 342 -10.07 11.98 23.93
CA LYS A 342 -8.80 11.31 24.29
C LYS A 342 -7.66 11.64 23.34
N LEU A 343 -7.96 11.76 22.05
CA LEU A 343 -6.95 11.96 21.01
C LEU A 343 -6.95 13.39 20.44
N ARG A 344 -7.86 14.29 20.87
CA ARG A 344 -7.94 15.67 20.36
C ARG A 344 -7.97 15.75 18.82
N LEU A 345 -8.60 14.78 18.17
CA LEU A 345 -8.73 14.70 16.71
C LEU A 345 -10.17 14.95 16.26
N GLU A 346 -10.31 15.63 15.13
CA GLU A 346 -11.60 15.88 14.48
C GLU A 346 -11.90 14.83 13.39
N LEU A 347 -13.10 14.24 13.44
CA LEU A 347 -13.62 13.42 12.35
C LEU A 347 -14.14 14.32 11.21
N SER A 348 -13.90 13.89 9.97
CA SER A 348 -14.43 14.56 8.78
C SER A 348 -15.88 14.17 8.55
N ASP A 349 -16.82 14.95 9.08
CA ASP A 349 -18.26 14.67 8.96
C ASP A 349 -18.70 14.45 7.49
N GLU A 350 -18.18 15.25 6.55
CA GLU A 350 -18.45 15.15 5.09
C GLU A 350 -18.07 13.81 4.45
N LYS A 351 -17.08 13.12 5.02
CA LYS A 351 -16.56 11.85 4.49
C LYS A 351 -17.01 10.64 5.29
N THR A 352 -17.47 10.88 6.52
CA THR A 352 -17.95 9.81 7.40
C THR A 352 -19.38 9.44 7.04
N LEU A 353 -19.54 8.54 6.06
CA LEU A 353 -20.83 8.12 5.57
C LEU A 353 -21.23 6.77 6.16
N ILE A 354 -22.51 6.66 6.55
CA ILE A 354 -23.13 5.39 6.88
C ILE A 354 -23.80 4.90 5.59
N THR A 355 -23.29 3.81 5.03
CA THR A 355 -23.79 3.25 3.78
C THR A 355 -24.41 1.88 4.02
N ASN A 356 -25.50 1.57 3.32
CA ASN A 356 -26.04 0.22 3.36
C ASN A 356 -25.05 -0.73 2.67
N ALA A 357 -24.88 -1.94 3.18
CA ALA A 357 -23.94 -2.90 2.63
C ALA A 357 -24.29 -3.35 1.21
N GLN A 358 -25.53 -3.17 0.76
CA GLN A 358 -25.92 -3.41 -0.64
C GLN A 358 -25.41 -2.33 -1.59
N ASP A 359 -25.28 -1.10 -1.09
CA ASP A 359 -24.73 0.02 -1.83
C ASP A 359 -23.20 -0.06 -1.91
N LYS A 360 -22.62 0.79 -2.77
CA LYS A 360 -21.18 0.82 -3.00
C LYS A 360 -20.52 1.77 -1.99
N ALA A 361 -19.90 1.19 -0.97
CA ALA A 361 -18.94 1.87 -0.09
C ALA A 361 -17.58 2.01 -0.80
N ARG A 362 -16.82 3.09 -0.63
CA ARG A 362 -15.53 3.28 -1.32
C ARG A 362 -14.38 3.28 -0.32
N PHE A 363 -13.55 2.25 -0.36
CA PHE A 363 -12.41 2.09 0.56
C PHE A 363 -11.14 1.69 -0.19
N LEU A 364 -10.03 2.38 0.09
CA LEU A 364 -8.73 2.16 -0.58
C LEU A 364 -8.84 2.09 -2.12
N GLY A 365 -9.70 2.91 -2.72
CA GLY A 365 -9.90 2.95 -4.17
C GLY A 365 -10.69 1.79 -4.77
N TYR A 366 -11.20 0.85 -3.95
CA TYR A 366 -12.14 -0.19 -4.35
C TYR A 366 -13.55 0.21 -3.95
N ASP A 367 -14.54 -0.18 -4.76
CA ASP A 367 -15.94 -0.15 -4.35
C ASP A 367 -16.26 -1.50 -3.68
N ILE A 368 -16.81 -1.45 -2.47
CA ILE A 368 -17.13 -2.58 -1.61
C ILE A 368 -18.65 -2.68 -1.51
N CYS A 369 -19.20 -3.86 -1.81
CA CYS A 369 -20.63 -4.14 -1.63
C CYS A 369 -20.87 -5.60 -1.29
N ALA A 370 -21.97 -5.90 -0.61
CA ALA A 370 -22.41 -7.25 -0.32
C ALA A 370 -23.15 -7.88 -1.53
N TYR A 371 -23.09 -9.20 -1.65
CA TYR A 371 -23.98 -9.95 -2.54
C TYR A 371 -25.40 -9.94 -1.96
N VAL A 372 -26.35 -9.31 -2.68
CA VAL A 372 -27.79 -9.43 -2.41
C VAL A 372 -28.28 -10.83 -2.79
N ASP A 373 -28.02 -11.26 -4.04
CA ASP A 373 -28.24 -12.64 -4.49
C ASP A 373 -26.96 -13.24 -5.09
N GLY A 374 -26.35 -14.15 -4.34
CA GLY A 374 -25.08 -14.79 -4.68
C GLY A 374 -25.14 -15.79 -5.86
N GLY A 375 -26.33 -16.04 -6.39
CA GLY A 375 -26.63 -17.17 -7.27
C GLY A 375 -26.52 -18.52 -6.54
N PHE A 376 -27.07 -19.56 -7.16
CA PHE A 376 -26.94 -20.93 -6.68
C PHE A 376 -25.66 -21.56 -7.21
N ILE A 377 -24.84 -22.10 -6.31
CA ILE A 377 -23.69 -22.92 -6.66
C ILE A 377 -24.02 -24.37 -6.30
N LYS A 378 -23.70 -25.31 -7.18
CA LYS A 378 -23.80 -26.74 -6.85
C LYS A 378 -22.66 -27.11 -5.89
N ASP A 379 -23.00 -27.65 -4.73
CA ASP A 379 -22.04 -28.22 -3.80
C ASP A 379 -21.46 -29.54 -4.35
N LYS A 380 -20.44 -30.11 -3.71
CA LYS A 380 -19.84 -31.41 -4.07
C LYS A 380 -20.86 -32.55 -4.19
N ASN A 381 -21.97 -32.43 -3.44
CA ASN A 381 -23.09 -33.38 -3.46
C ASN A 381 -24.21 -33.01 -4.46
N GLY A 382 -23.94 -32.11 -5.43
CA GLY A 382 -24.88 -31.70 -6.48
C GLY A 382 -26.02 -30.76 -6.02
N ARG A 383 -26.12 -30.44 -4.72
CA ARG A 383 -27.16 -29.57 -4.14
C ARG A 383 -26.91 -28.11 -4.49
N LYS A 384 -27.94 -27.39 -4.92
CA LYS A 384 -27.86 -25.93 -5.17
C LYS A 384 -27.87 -25.19 -3.82
N VAL A 385 -26.80 -24.47 -3.50
CA VAL A 385 -26.64 -23.70 -2.27
C VAL A 385 -26.40 -22.23 -2.62
N ARG A 386 -27.01 -21.31 -1.86
CA ARG A 386 -26.74 -19.87 -1.91
C ARG A 386 -25.39 -19.53 -1.25
N ALA A 387 -24.28 -20.05 -1.78
CA ALA A 387 -22.97 -20.01 -1.15
C ALA A 387 -22.29 -18.62 -1.09
N ARG A 388 -22.82 -17.63 -1.81
CA ARG A 388 -22.28 -16.26 -1.87
C ARG A 388 -23.16 -15.19 -1.21
N ASN A 389 -24.33 -15.55 -0.67
CA ASN A 389 -25.22 -14.56 -0.05
C ASN A 389 -24.50 -13.84 1.10
N SER A 390 -24.63 -12.50 1.15
CA SER A 390 -24.02 -11.63 2.16
C SER A 390 -22.48 -11.69 2.26
N LYS A 391 -21.80 -12.28 1.28
CA LYS A 391 -20.35 -12.14 1.12
C LYS A 391 -20.02 -10.80 0.46
N ILE A 392 -18.81 -10.32 0.66
CA ILE A 392 -18.38 -9.05 0.08
C ILE A 392 -17.75 -9.22 -1.31
N LYS A 393 -18.13 -8.32 -2.20
CA LYS A 393 -17.53 -8.05 -3.50
C LYS A 393 -16.58 -6.87 -3.36
N LEU A 394 -15.42 -7.01 -3.97
CA LEU A 394 -14.56 -5.88 -4.27
C LEU A 394 -14.72 -5.58 -5.76
N LEU A 395 -14.95 -4.33 -6.11
CA LEU A 395 -15.15 -3.88 -7.48
C LEU A 395 -14.14 -2.78 -7.83
N VAL A 396 -13.65 -2.80 -9.06
CA VAL A 396 -12.92 -1.68 -9.65
C VAL A 396 -13.93 -0.62 -10.07
N PRO A 397 -13.83 0.62 -9.56
CA PRO A 397 -14.73 1.70 -9.97
C PRO A 397 -14.46 2.10 -11.42
N HIS A 398 -15.52 2.33 -12.20
CA HIS A 398 -15.41 2.68 -13.62
C HIS A 398 -14.61 3.99 -13.83
N GLU A 399 -14.94 4.99 -13.02
CA GLU A 399 -14.30 6.32 -13.03
C GLU A 399 -12.77 6.25 -12.85
N LYS A 400 -12.27 5.30 -12.06
CA LYS A 400 -10.85 5.27 -11.68
C LYS A 400 -9.95 4.87 -12.84
N TRP A 401 -10.35 3.88 -13.63
CA TRP A 401 -9.56 3.46 -14.78
C TRP A 401 -9.76 4.40 -15.98
N GLN A 402 -10.95 5.00 -16.14
CA GLN A 402 -11.18 6.08 -17.11
C GLN A 402 -10.30 7.30 -16.81
N LYS A 403 -10.34 7.81 -15.57
CA LYS A 403 -9.49 8.95 -15.16
C LYS A 403 -8.01 8.66 -15.41
N LYS A 404 -7.54 7.44 -15.11
CA LYS A 404 -6.15 7.05 -15.44
C LYS A 404 -5.85 7.09 -16.94
N LEU A 405 -6.77 6.67 -17.80
CA LEU A 405 -6.57 6.76 -19.26
C LEU A 405 -6.49 8.21 -19.74
N THR A 406 -7.31 9.09 -19.17
CA THR A 406 -7.28 10.53 -19.44
C THR A 406 -6.00 11.18 -18.91
N ASP A 407 -5.60 10.87 -17.67
CA ASP A 407 -4.35 11.34 -17.04
C ASP A 407 -3.13 10.98 -17.89
N TYR A 408 -3.13 9.79 -18.49
CA TYR A 408 -2.06 9.35 -19.37
C TYR A 408 -2.12 9.96 -20.78
N GLY A 409 -3.16 10.73 -21.11
CA GLY A 409 -3.41 11.27 -22.45
C GLY A 409 -3.70 10.18 -23.50
N ALA A 410 -4.09 8.97 -23.06
CA ALA A 410 -4.33 7.82 -23.93
C ALA A 410 -5.75 7.82 -24.52
N LEU A 411 -6.64 8.66 -23.99
CA LEU A 411 -8.07 8.66 -24.30
C LEU A 411 -8.58 10.10 -24.39
N LYS A 412 -9.34 10.40 -25.45
CA LYS A 412 -10.26 11.53 -25.53
C LYS A 412 -11.68 10.98 -25.56
N ILE A 413 -12.53 11.48 -24.68
CA ILE A 413 -13.96 11.17 -24.67
C ILE A 413 -14.61 12.16 -25.65
N LYS A 414 -15.24 11.66 -26.71
CA LYS A 414 -16.14 12.47 -27.53
C LYS A 414 -17.56 12.09 -27.15
N ILE A 415 -18.39 13.08 -26.85
CA ILE A 415 -19.84 12.87 -26.70
C ILE A 415 -20.39 12.83 -28.12
N GLY A 416 -20.96 11.69 -28.53
CA GLY A 416 -21.65 11.59 -29.81
C GLY A 416 -23.00 12.32 -29.77
N GLU A 417 -23.59 12.59 -30.93
CA GLU A 417 -24.87 13.31 -31.09
C GLU A 417 -26.04 12.69 -30.29
N ASN A 418 -25.96 11.39 -29.96
CA ASN A 418 -26.96 10.67 -29.16
C ASN A 418 -26.67 10.65 -27.65
N GLY A 419 -25.80 11.53 -27.13
CA GLY A 419 -25.42 11.58 -25.71
C GLY A 419 -24.58 10.40 -25.20
N LYS A 420 -24.17 9.47 -26.08
CA LYS A 420 -23.30 8.32 -25.74
C LYS A 420 -21.83 8.72 -25.82
N GLU A 421 -21.08 8.41 -24.76
CA GLU A 421 -19.63 8.61 -24.68
C GLU A 421 -18.88 7.64 -25.60
N ILE A 422 -18.26 8.17 -26.66
CA ILE A 422 -17.39 7.40 -27.56
C ILE A 422 -15.94 7.57 -27.10
N TYR A 423 -15.34 6.45 -26.70
CA TYR A 423 -13.95 6.37 -26.29
C TYR A 423 -13.02 6.38 -27.50
N HIS A 424 -12.31 7.49 -27.74
CA HIS A 424 -11.30 7.59 -28.80
C HIS A 424 -9.88 7.46 -28.21
N PRO A 425 -9.15 6.37 -28.52
CA PRO A 425 -7.74 6.27 -28.16
C PRO A 425 -6.91 7.31 -28.92
N VAL A 426 -5.99 7.99 -28.25
CA VAL A 426 -5.13 9.04 -28.82
C VAL A 426 -3.66 8.64 -28.72
N HIS A 427 -2.83 9.14 -29.63
CA HIS A 427 -1.38 8.96 -29.51
C HIS A 427 -0.84 9.88 -28.43
N ARG A 428 0.08 9.39 -27.60
CA ARG A 428 0.80 10.18 -26.61
C ARG A 428 2.00 10.87 -27.26
N ALA A 429 1.88 12.17 -27.54
CA ALA A 429 2.94 12.95 -28.19
C ALA A 429 4.27 12.93 -27.42
N ASN A 430 4.21 12.96 -26.09
CA ASN A 430 5.38 13.00 -25.20
C ASN A 430 6.29 11.76 -25.32
N LEU A 431 5.77 10.64 -25.81
CA LEU A 431 6.52 9.38 -25.91
C LEU A 431 7.13 9.14 -27.28
N ILE A 432 6.80 9.95 -28.29
CA ILE A 432 7.24 9.74 -29.68
C ILE A 432 8.77 9.78 -29.81
N ARG A 433 9.42 10.65 -29.03
CA ARG A 433 10.88 10.86 -29.06
C ARG A 433 11.68 9.76 -28.34
N ASN A 434 11.02 8.89 -27.58
CA ASN A 434 11.69 7.86 -26.78
C ASN A 434 11.98 6.61 -27.62
N ASP A 435 12.92 5.78 -27.17
CA ASP A 435 13.24 4.50 -27.80
C ASP A 435 12.04 3.54 -27.78
N ASP A 436 11.94 2.68 -28.80
CA ASP A 436 10.79 1.77 -28.98
C ASP A 436 10.56 0.85 -27.77
N ILE A 437 11.67 0.44 -27.15
CA ILE A 437 11.68 -0.41 -25.97
C ILE A 437 11.16 0.36 -24.76
N GLU A 438 11.55 1.62 -24.63
CA GLU A 438 11.13 2.47 -23.52
C GLU A 438 9.65 2.79 -23.60
N ILE A 439 9.15 3.10 -24.81
CA ILE A 439 7.72 3.26 -25.08
C ILE A 439 6.97 1.99 -24.65
N LEU A 440 7.37 0.82 -25.17
CA LEU A 440 6.69 -0.44 -24.88
C LEU A 440 6.77 -0.82 -23.39
N THR A 441 7.93 -0.61 -22.77
CA THR A 441 8.16 -0.90 -21.35
C THR A 441 7.30 -0.02 -20.46
N GLN A 442 7.14 1.27 -20.82
CA GLN A 442 6.28 2.19 -20.08
C GLN A 442 4.80 1.77 -20.16
N TYR A 443 4.27 1.51 -21.37
CA TYR A 443 2.89 1.01 -21.52
C TYR A 443 2.66 -0.28 -20.73
N ASN A 444 3.61 -1.22 -20.80
CA ASN A 444 3.54 -2.47 -20.04
C ASN A 444 3.60 -2.25 -18.53
N ALA A 445 4.45 -1.34 -18.04
CA ALA A 445 4.58 -1.03 -16.62
C ALA A 445 3.30 -0.39 -16.07
N GLU A 446 2.67 0.53 -16.82
CA GLU A 446 1.40 1.16 -16.45
C GLU A 446 0.25 0.13 -16.35
N ILE A 447 0.14 -0.77 -17.34
CA ILE A 447 -0.87 -1.84 -17.34
C ILE A 447 -0.66 -2.79 -16.17
N ARG A 448 0.58 -3.26 -15.97
CA ARG A 448 0.93 -4.16 -14.87
C ARG A 448 0.69 -3.52 -13.51
N GLY A 449 1.06 -2.24 -13.34
CA GLY A 449 0.84 -1.51 -12.10
C GLY A 449 -0.64 -1.40 -11.74
N LEU A 450 -1.49 -1.07 -12.72
CA LEU A 450 -2.94 -1.01 -12.51
C LEU A 450 -3.53 -2.38 -12.18
N TYR A 451 -3.14 -3.42 -12.93
CA TYR A 451 -3.61 -4.78 -12.71
C TYR A 451 -3.17 -5.33 -11.36
N ASN A 452 -1.90 -5.17 -10.99
CA ASN A 452 -1.36 -5.61 -9.70
C ASN A 452 -2.14 -5.00 -8.55
N TYR A 453 -2.45 -3.71 -8.63
CA TYR A 453 -3.24 -3.03 -7.61
C TYR A 453 -4.70 -3.47 -7.55
N TYR A 454 -5.34 -3.84 -8.66
CA TYR A 454 -6.75 -4.23 -8.71
C TYR A 454 -7.02 -5.74 -8.80
N ARG A 455 -5.99 -6.60 -8.78
CA ARG A 455 -6.10 -8.07 -8.97
C ARG A 455 -7.10 -8.79 -8.06
N LEU A 456 -7.43 -8.19 -6.91
CA LEU A 456 -8.35 -8.74 -5.92
C LEU A 456 -9.84 -8.53 -6.26
N ALA A 457 -10.15 -7.61 -7.17
CA ALA A 457 -11.52 -7.29 -7.53
C ALA A 457 -12.22 -8.47 -8.22
N ASN A 458 -13.55 -8.51 -8.11
CA ASN A 458 -14.38 -9.54 -8.72
C ASN A 458 -14.66 -9.23 -10.20
N ASN A 459 -14.64 -7.94 -10.58
CA ASN A 459 -14.87 -7.43 -11.94
C ASN A 459 -13.56 -7.06 -12.68
N VAL A 460 -12.44 -7.71 -12.35
CA VAL A 460 -11.12 -7.44 -12.95
C VAL A 460 -11.13 -7.56 -14.48
N SER A 461 -12.03 -8.37 -15.03
CA SER A 461 -12.24 -8.51 -16.48
C SER A 461 -12.59 -7.20 -17.18
N ILE A 462 -13.11 -6.18 -16.49
CA ILE A 462 -13.35 -4.84 -17.06
C ILE A 462 -12.02 -4.20 -17.52
N LEU A 463 -10.89 -4.57 -16.89
CA LEU A 463 -9.57 -4.11 -17.31
C LEU A 463 -9.15 -4.65 -18.69
N ASN A 464 -9.85 -5.64 -19.27
CA ASN A 464 -9.66 -6.01 -20.68
C ASN A 464 -9.96 -4.82 -21.59
N THR A 465 -11.01 -4.04 -21.31
CA THR A 465 -11.35 -2.82 -22.05
C THR A 465 -10.25 -1.77 -21.90
N PHE A 466 -9.72 -1.59 -20.68
CA PHE A 466 -8.57 -0.72 -20.42
C PHE A 466 -7.33 -1.16 -21.23
N GLY A 467 -7.00 -2.46 -21.19
CA GLY A 467 -5.88 -3.02 -21.94
C GLY A 467 -6.04 -2.87 -23.46
N TYR A 468 -7.27 -3.00 -23.96
CA TYR A 468 -7.59 -2.78 -25.38
C TYR A 468 -7.38 -1.31 -25.80
N ILE A 469 -7.84 -0.34 -24.99
CA ILE A 469 -7.63 1.09 -25.24
C ILE A 469 -6.12 1.41 -25.22
N MET A 470 -5.39 0.89 -24.23
CA MET A 470 -3.93 1.08 -24.13
C MET A 470 -3.19 0.50 -25.34
N LYS A 471 -3.60 -0.69 -25.82
CA LYS A 471 -3.06 -1.30 -27.04
C LYS A 471 -3.30 -0.42 -28.27
N LYS A 472 -4.51 0.13 -28.44
CA LYS A 472 -4.82 1.07 -29.54
C LYS A 472 -4.03 2.38 -29.43
N SER A 473 -3.92 2.97 -28.24
CA SER A 473 -3.10 4.15 -27.96
C SER A 473 -1.64 3.90 -28.34
N MET A 474 -1.09 2.75 -27.95
CA MET A 474 0.27 2.34 -28.28
C MET A 474 0.47 2.25 -29.80
N PHE A 475 -0.42 1.58 -30.52
CA PHE A 475 -0.32 1.52 -31.99
C PHE A 475 -0.34 2.90 -32.63
N LYS A 476 -1.17 3.83 -32.12
CA LYS A 476 -1.18 5.21 -32.59
C LYS A 476 0.11 5.97 -32.28
N THR A 477 0.75 5.73 -31.13
CA THR A 477 2.07 6.31 -30.84
C THR A 477 3.17 5.81 -31.77
N PHE A 478 3.20 4.52 -32.06
CA PHE A 478 4.16 3.95 -33.03
C PHE A 478 3.86 4.41 -34.46
N SER A 479 2.58 4.55 -34.81
CA SER A 479 2.12 5.09 -36.09
C SER A 479 2.60 6.53 -36.28
N ALA A 480 2.45 7.38 -35.26
CA ALA A 480 2.95 8.76 -35.29
C ALA A 480 4.50 8.82 -35.36
N LYS A 481 5.20 7.94 -34.62
CA LYS A 481 6.67 7.90 -34.62
C LYS A 481 7.27 7.54 -35.97
N TYR A 482 6.71 6.53 -36.64
CA TYR A 482 7.22 6.05 -37.92
C TYR A 482 6.50 6.65 -39.13
N GLN A 483 5.53 7.55 -38.91
CA GLN A 483 4.63 8.07 -39.94
C GLN A 483 3.97 6.95 -40.78
N LEU A 484 3.66 5.82 -40.16
CA LEU A 484 3.00 4.67 -40.79
C LEU A 484 1.56 4.60 -40.35
N HIS A 485 0.66 4.11 -41.20
CA HIS A 485 -0.68 3.69 -40.74
C HIS A 485 -0.57 2.55 -39.70
N VAL A 486 -1.60 2.41 -38.86
CA VAL A 486 -1.66 1.36 -37.82
C VAL A 486 -1.46 -0.05 -38.41
N SER A 487 -1.93 -0.28 -39.64
CA SER A 487 -1.69 -1.51 -40.40
C SER A 487 -0.19 -1.73 -40.72
N GLY A 488 0.51 -0.68 -41.13
CA GLY A 488 1.97 -0.71 -41.39
C GLY A 488 2.79 -1.00 -40.14
N VAL A 489 2.41 -0.42 -39.00
CA VAL A 489 3.02 -0.73 -37.70
C VAL A 489 2.80 -2.20 -37.32
N ARG A 490 1.60 -2.74 -37.58
CA ARG A 490 1.29 -4.15 -37.32
C ARG A 490 2.10 -5.08 -38.22
N LYS A 491 2.40 -4.71 -39.46
CA LYS A 491 3.32 -5.48 -40.32
C LYS A 491 4.77 -5.43 -39.82
N LYS A 492 5.22 -4.26 -39.35
CA LYS A 492 6.61 -4.05 -38.90
C LYS A 492 6.93 -4.70 -37.54
N PHE A 493 5.98 -4.66 -36.59
CA PHE A 493 6.18 -5.13 -35.20
C PHE A 493 5.26 -6.28 -34.78
N GLY A 494 4.26 -6.61 -35.60
CA GLY A 494 3.30 -7.68 -35.32
C GLY A 494 3.71 -8.96 -36.02
N ARG A 495 4.25 -9.90 -35.25
CA ARG A 495 4.22 -11.33 -35.61
C ARG A 495 2.93 -11.93 -35.04
N LYS A 496 3.00 -12.81 -34.01
CA LYS A 496 1.83 -13.28 -33.23
C LYS A 496 1.34 -12.26 -32.19
N ASN A 497 2.27 -11.67 -31.44
CA ASN A 497 2.04 -10.58 -30.47
C ASN A 497 2.93 -9.39 -30.83
N PHE A 498 2.52 -8.17 -30.46
CA PHE A 498 3.34 -6.97 -30.69
C PHE A 498 4.63 -7.07 -29.87
N GLY A 499 5.78 -7.09 -30.56
CA GLY A 499 7.08 -7.29 -29.93
C GLY A 499 8.13 -6.33 -30.48
N VAL A 500 8.89 -5.71 -29.58
CA VAL A 500 10.03 -4.86 -29.94
C VAL A 500 11.32 -5.62 -29.64
N GLN A 501 12.19 -5.70 -30.66
CA GLN A 501 13.50 -6.34 -30.53
C GLN A 501 14.53 -5.36 -29.97
N TYR A 502 15.44 -5.85 -29.14
CA TYR A 502 16.53 -5.05 -28.59
C TYR A 502 17.81 -5.87 -28.45
N LYS A 503 18.95 -5.21 -28.69
CA LYS A 503 20.26 -5.84 -28.59
C LYS A 503 20.72 -5.88 -27.13
N THR A 504 21.09 -7.06 -26.65
CA THR A 504 21.80 -7.24 -25.37
C THR A 504 23.19 -7.83 -25.64
N LYS A 505 24.10 -7.73 -24.66
CA LYS A 505 25.46 -8.32 -24.76
C LYS A 505 25.44 -9.85 -25.02
N ALA A 506 24.33 -10.53 -24.74
CA ALA A 506 24.14 -11.96 -24.93
C ALA A 506 23.26 -12.30 -26.16
N GLY A 507 22.96 -11.32 -27.03
CA GLY A 507 22.13 -11.50 -28.24
C GLY A 507 20.89 -10.60 -28.29
N VAL A 508 20.10 -10.75 -29.37
CA VAL A 508 18.85 -9.99 -29.59
C VAL A 508 17.72 -10.61 -28.77
N LYS A 509 17.08 -9.82 -27.91
CA LYS A 509 15.90 -10.22 -27.11
C LYS A 509 14.66 -9.47 -27.59
N ILE A 510 13.49 -10.03 -27.32
CA ILE A 510 12.19 -9.43 -27.71
C ILE A 510 11.38 -9.15 -26.45
N VAL A 511 10.89 -7.91 -26.31
CA VAL A 511 9.88 -7.55 -25.31
C VAL A 511 8.52 -7.59 -25.99
N TYR A 512 7.59 -8.37 -25.46
CA TYR A 512 6.21 -8.41 -25.92
C TYR A 512 5.32 -7.43 -25.15
N PHE A 513 4.27 -6.95 -25.81
CA PHE A 513 3.16 -6.26 -25.14
C PHE A 513 2.43 -7.21 -24.19
N TYR A 514 1.90 -6.68 -23.09
CA TYR A 514 1.21 -7.44 -22.05
C TYR A 514 0.06 -8.29 -22.59
N ASP A 515 0.15 -9.61 -22.41
CA ASP A 515 -0.79 -10.62 -22.90
C ASP A 515 -1.27 -11.61 -21.83
N LYS A 516 -0.86 -11.43 -20.56
CA LYS A 516 -1.14 -12.36 -19.45
C LYS A 516 -2.61 -12.39 -19.00
N GLY A 517 -3.48 -11.61 -19.63
CA GLY A 517 -4.91 -11.51 -19.32
C GLY A 517 -5.21 -10.86 -17.97
N PHE A 518 -6.46 -10.44 -17.77
CA PHE A 518 -6.92 -9.80 -16.53
C PHE A 518 -7.84 -10.75 -15.78
N ARG A 519 -7.28 -11.61 -14.91
CA ARG A 519 -8.04 -12.56 -14.10
C ARG A 519 -7.92 -12.21 -12.61
N LYS A 520 -8.95 -12.55 -11.83
CA LYS A 520 -8.87 -12.41 -10.37
C LYS A 520 -7.81 -13.37 -9.83
N ASP A 521 -6.84 -12.84 -9.10
CA ASP A 521 -5.76 -13.63 -8.51
C ASP A 521 -5.61 -13.30 -7.02
N ARG A 522 -5.55 -14.36 -6.22
CA ARG A 522 -5.37 -14.32 -4.76
C ARG A 522 -3.98 -14.83 -4.34
N THR A 523 -3.16 -15.29 -5.28
CA THR A 523 -1.84 -15.86 -5.02
C THR A 523 -0.79 -14.76 -4.74
N ASN A 524 0.24 -15.11 -3.95
CA ASN A 524 1.40 -14.25 -3.63
C ASN A 524 1.14 -12.93 -2.88
N ILE A 525 -0.02 -12.73 -2.26
CA ILE A 525 -0.31 -11.50 -1.48
C ILE A 525 0.33 -11.55 -0.08
N GLY A 526 0.55 -12.76 0.45
CA GLY A 526 1.15 -12.98 1.78
C GLY A 526 2.68 -13.07 1.80
N LYS A 527 3.36 -13.12 0.63
CA LYS A 527 4.82 -13.29 0.56
C LYS A 527 5.61 -11.97 0.64
N GLY A 528 5.15 -10.96 1.38
CA GLY A 528 5.94 -9.75 1.68
C GLY A 528 6.44 -8.90 0.47
N GLU A 529 6.27 -9.37 -0.76
CA GLU A 529 6.56 -8.67 -2.01
C GLU A 529 5.35 -7.80 -2.35
N VAL A 530 5.19 -6.76 -1.54
CA VAL A 530 4.22 -5.70 -1.75
C VAL A 530 4.77 -4.77 -2.82
N ASP A 531 3.94 -4.47 -3.83
CA ASP A 531 4.21 -3.50 -4.90
C ASP A 531 5.61 -3.65 -5.52
N LEU A 532 5.77 -4.67 -6.36
CA LEU A 532 6.74 -4.61 -7.45
C LEU A 532 6.29 -3.49 -8.41
N ILE A 533 6.56 -2.22 -8.05
CA ILE A 533 7.19 -1.33 -9.03
C ILE A 533 8.32 -2.18 -9.58
N PRO A 534 8.41 -2.43 -10.89
CA PRO A 534 9.51 -3.18 -11.45
C PRO A 534 10.79 -2.58 -10.87
N ARG A 535 11.44 -3.28 -9.93
CA ARG A 535 12.79 -2.95 -9.51
C ARG A 535 13.62 -3.25 -10.74
N LEU A 536 13.70 -2.28 -11.65
CA LEU A 536 14.51 -2.39 -12.86
C LEU A 536 15.97 -2.65 -12.49
N TYR A 537 16.35 -2.33 -11.25
CA TYR A 537 17.64 -2.67 -10.66
C TYR A 537 17.46 -3.06 -9.19
N GLY A 538 17.11 -4.31 -8.94
CA GLY A 538 17.47 -4.97 -7.69
C GLY A 538 18.98 -5.11 -7.66
N ASN A 539 19.69 -4.20 -6.99
CA ASN A 539 21.11 -4.36 -6.74
C ASN A 539 21.32 -5.48 -5.71
N THR A 540 21.31 -6.73 -6.16
CA THR A 540 22.03 -7.81 -5.48
C THR A 540 23.48 -7.74 -5.92
N THR A 541 24.23 -6.77 -5.40
CA THR A 541 25.70 -6.82 -5.45
C THR A 541 26.19 -7.53 -4.19
N ARG A 542 27.08 -8.52 -4.36
CA ARG A 542 27.70 -9.34 -3.30
C ARG A 542 28.52 -8.56 -2.26
N THR A 543 28.73 -7.26 -2.42
CA THR A 543 29.38 -6.40 -1.41
C THR A 543 28.46 -5.25 -1.03
N SER A 544 28.12 -5.17 0.26
CA SER A 544 27.28 -4.10 0.80
C SER A 544 28.07 -2.78 0.87
N PHE A 545 27.35 -1.66 0.84
CA PHE A 545 27.90 -0.32 1.06
C PHE A 545 28.78 -0.24 2.32
N ALA A 546 28.32 -0.86 3.41
CA ALA A 546 29.05 -0.91 4.67
C ALA A 546 30.38 -1.65 4.54
N ALA A 547 30.45 -2.71 3.72
CA ALA A 547 31.70 -3.43 3.46
C ALA A 547 32.71 -2.57 2.67
N ARG A 548 32.24 -1.65 1.81
CA ARG A 548 33.11 -0.77 1.01
C ARG A 548 33.73 0.36 1.82
N LEU A 549 32.96 0.96 2.74
CA LEU A 549 33.50 1.95 3.68
C LEU A 549 34.47 1.31 4.68
N LYS A 550 34.15 0.10 5.17
CA LYS A 550 35.04 -0.66 6.07
C LYS A 550 36.34 -1.11 5.40
N ALA A 551 36.36 -1.23 4.07
CA ALA A 551 37.57 -1.58 3.33
C ALA A 551 38.60 -0.44 3.26
N CYS A 552 38.20 0.82 3.59
CA CYS A 552 39.08 2.00 3.60
C CYS A 552 39.99 2.17 2.38
N GLN A 553 39.55 1.63 1.23
CA GLN A 553 40.29 1.66 -0.03
C GLN A 553 39.56 2.49 -1.07
N CYS A 554 40.23 3.49 -1.62
CA CYS A 554 39.66 4.34 -2.66
C CYS A 554 39.48 3.54 -3.95
N GLU A 555 38.26 3.51 -4.50
CA GLU A 555 37.98 2.75 -5.74
C GLU A 555 38.58 3.40 -7.00
N TRP A 556 39.09 4.63 -6.89
CA TRP A 556 39.72 5.36 -7.99
C TRP A 556 41.23 5.27 -7.96
N CYS A 557 41.87 5.76 -6.88
CA CYS A 557 43.33 5.80 -6.76
C CYS A 557 43.95 4.57 -6.07
N GLY A 558 43.13 3.67 -5.53
CA GLY A 558 43.63 2.47 -4.83
C GLY A 558 44.26 2.73 -3.46
N ALA A 559 44.31 3.99 -3.01
CA ALA A 559 44.89 4.32 -1.71
C ALA A 559 44.16 3.62 -0.57
N GLU A 560 44.93 2.99 0.32
CA GLU A 560 44.47 2.23 1.48
C GLU A 560 44.57 3.10 2.74
N ASN A 561 43.70 2.85 3.72
CA ASN A 561 43.58 3.63 4.97
C ASN A 561 43.29 5.13 4.79
N VAL A 562 42.60 5.50 3.71
CA VAL A 562 42.21 6.89 3.46
C VAL A 562 40.72 7.08 3.73
N GLU A 563 40.37 8.24 4.27
CA GLU A 563 38.97 8.65 4.46
C GLU A 563 38.21 8.66 3.13
N LEU A 564 37.06 7.98 3.12
CA LEU A 564 36.24 7.79 1.93
C LEU A 564 34.92 8.58 2.01
N GLU A 565 34.61 9.25 0.92
CA GLU A 565 33.33 9.89 0.62
C GLU A 565 32.71 9.22 -0.60
N ILE A 566 31.39 9.11 -0.60
CA ILE A 566 30.70 8.36 -1.66
C ILE A 566 30.03 9.32 -2.63
N HIS A 567 30.45 9.19 -3.88
CA HIS A 567 29.86 9.90 -4.99
C HIS A 567 28.61 9.19 -5.51
N HIS A 568 27.57 9.98 -5.82
CA HIS A 568 26.25 9.51 -6.20
C HIS A 568 25.82 10.02 -7.58
N VAL A 569 25.20 9.14 -8.37
CA VAL A 569 24.60 9.50 -9.67
C VAL A 569 23.11 9.16 -9.69
N LYS A 570 22.28 10.07 -10.23
CA LYS A 570 20.80 9.92 -10.34
C LYS A 570 20.40 8.66 -11.12
N LYS A 571 20.84 8.55 -12.37
CA LYS A 571 20.66 7.34 -13.19
C LYS A 571 21.96 7.01 -13.92
N LEU A 572 22.26 5.72 -14.01
CA LEU A 572 23.37 5.21 -14.82
C LEU A 572 23.26 5.62 -16.31
N LYS A 573 22.04 5.84 -16.79
CA LYS A 573 21.74 6.29 -18.15
C LYS A 573 22.05 7.77 -18.39
N ASP A 574 22.17 8.57 -17.34
CA ASP A 574 22.46 10.01 -17.46
C ASP A 574 23.95 10.24 -17.73
N LEU A 575 24.79 9.21 -17.57
CA LEU A 575 26.22 9.27 -17.84
C LEU A 575 26.46 9.06 -19.35
N GLN A 576 27.14 10.02 -19.98
CA GLN A 576 27.46 9.97 -21.42
C GLN A 576 28.61 9.01 -21.72
N GLY A 577 29.33 8.53 -20.69
CA GLY A 577 30.45 7.60 -20.82
C GLY A 577 31.68 8.25 -21.46
N LYS A 578 31.77 9.58 -21.41
CA LYS A 578 32.87 10.36 -22.01
C LYS A 578 34.08 10.35 -21.08
N LYS A 579 33.85 10.60 -19.78
CA LYS A 579 34.90 10.63 -18.76
C LYS A 579 35.27 9.23 -18.27
N THR A 580 36.51 9.05 -17.85
CA THR A 580 37.08 7.75 -17.42
C THR A 580 36.36 7.16 -16.21
N TRP A 581 35.94 7.98 -15.25
CA TRP A 581 35.17 7.55 -14.08
C TRP A 581 33.74 7.12 -14.42
N GLU A 582 33.09 7.77 -15.39
CA GLU A 582 31.75 7.38 -15.89
C GLU A 582 31.80 5.98 -16.53
N LYS A 583 32.83 5.71 -17.33
CA LYS A 583 33.07 4.39 -17.93
C LYS A 583 33.22 3.31 -16.86
N ARG A 584 33.95 3.57 -15.76
CA ARG A 584 34.08 2.63 -14.63
C ARG A 584 32.74 2.37 -13.92
N MET A 585 31.91 3.40 -13.72
CA MET A 585 30.56 3.23 -13.13
C MET A 585 29.62 2.41 -14.03
N ILE A 586 29.62 2.71 -15.33
CA ILE A 586 28.80 2.00 -16.34
C ILE A 586 29.25 0.53 -16.45
N ALA A 587 30.56 0.28 -16.51
CA ALA A 587 31.11 -1.08 -16.58
C ALA A 587 30.73 -1.93 -15.37
N ARG A 588 30.77 -1.34 -14.16
CA ARG A 588 30.38 -2.01 -12.91
C ARG A 588 28.86 -2.02 -12.68
N LYS A 589 28.07 -1.30 -13.49
CA LYS A 589 26.62 -1.06 -13.33
C LYS A 589 26.25 -0.55 -11.93
N ARG A 590 27.02 0.41 -11.40
CA ARG A 590 26.82 0.97 -10.04
C ARG A 590 26.53 2.47 -10.10
N LYS A 591 25.53 2.93 -9.35
CA LYS A 591 25.23 4.37 -9.18
C LYS A 591 26.12 5.08 -8.14
N THR A 592 27.03 4.35 -7.49
CA THR A 592 27.89 4.87 -6.42
C THR A 592 29.34 4.45 -6.54
N MET A 593 30.24 5.35 -6.16
CA MET A 593 31.69 5.13 -6.12
C MET A 593 32.24 5.67 -4.81
N ALA A 594 33.08 4.89 -4.13
CA ALA A 594 33.76 5.33 -2.91
C ALA A 594 35.11 5.94 -3.30
N LEU A 595 35.30 7.21 -2.97
CA LEU A 595 36.45 8.02 -3.36
C LEU A 595 37.11 8.60 -2.10
N CYS A 596 38.43 8.79 -2.11
CA CYS A 596 39.04 9.63 -1.09
C CYS A 596 38.63 11.10 -1.26
N LYS A 597 38.71 11.90 -0.21
CA LYS A 597 38.34 13.33 -0.20
C LYS A 597 38.99 14.13 -1.34
N ALA A 598 40.27 13.85 -1.63
CA ALA A 598 41.00 14.46 -2.74
C ALA A 598 40.42 14.08 -4.12
N CYS A 599 40.09 12.80 -4.32
CA CYS A 599 39.45 12.34 -5.55
C CYS A 599 38.01 12.86 -5.67
N HIS A 600 37.26 12.89 -4.57
CA HIS A 600 35.89 13.41 -4.57
C HIS A 600 35.85 14.90 -4.95
N THR A 601 36.74 15.70 -4.37
CA THR A 601 36.90 17.12 -4.71
C THR A 601 37.32 17.31 -6.18
N LYS A 602 38.26 16.51 -6.68
CA LYS A 602 38.67 16.53 -8.09
C LYS A 602 37.52 16.13 -9.04
N LEU A 603 36.64 15.22 -8.62
CA LEU A 603 35.47 14.81 -9.39
C LEU A 603 34.48 15.97 -9.52
N HIS A 604 34.16 16.65 -8.42
CA HIS A 604 33.27 17.82 -8.41
C HIS A 604 33.87 19.02 -9.16
N ALA A 605 35.19 19.20 -9.09
CA ALA A 605 35.91 20.20 -9.88
C ALA A 605 36.01 19.84 -11.38
N GLY A 606 35.53 18.66 -11.78
CA GLY A 606 35.58 18.19 -13.16
C GLY A 606 36.99 17.83 -13.66
N LYS A 607 37.99 17.77 -12.77
CA LYS A 607 39.42 17.52 -13.04
C LYS A 607 39.84 16.06 -12.82
N LEU A 608 38.87 15.18 -12.56
CA LEU A 608 39.11 13.75 -12.38
C LEU A 608 38.98 13.08 -13.74
N ASP A 609 40.07 13.05 -14.50
CA ASP A 609 40.25 12.27 -15.72
C ASP A 609 41.41 11.28 -15.58
#